data_AF-A0A538QFT1-F1
#
_entry.id   AF-A0A538QFT1-F1
#
_cell.length_a   1.000
_cell.length_b   1.000
_cell.length_c   1.000
_cell.angle_alpha   90.00
_cell.angle_beta   90.00
_cell.angle_gamma   90.00
#
_symmetry.space_group_name_H-M   'P 1'
#
loop_
_entity.id
_entity.type
_entity.pdbx_description
1 polymer ?
#
loop_
_entity_poly.entity_id
_entity_poly.type
_entity_poly.pdbx_seq_one_letter_code
_entity_poly.pdbx_strand_id
1 'polypeptide(L)'
;MQTTVLGSTTVLSDTGALSGSDDALQASQVTGAVPSVLTAEALHATTIGGPDQAASEASLAALRLTVAGYGISAGFVMARAAAILGGGSAGDTAIDGL
;
A
#
# COMPACT_ATOMS: atom_id res chain seq x y z
N MET A 1 2.42 2.47 -2.87
CA MET A 1 2.42 1.00 -3.01
C MET A 1 3.41 0.59 -4.10
N GLN A 2 4.49 -0.05 -3.69
CA GLN A 2 5.55 -0.54 -4.57
C GLN A 2 5.79 -2.02 -4.30
N THR A 3 6.25 -2.75 -5.30
CA THR A 3 6.75 -4.12 -5.15
C THR A 3 8.20 -4.16 -5.58
N THR A 4 9.04 -4.82 -4.79
CA THR A 4 10.45 -5.03 -5.10
C THR A 4 10.69 -6.53 -5.22
N VAL A 5 11.02 -6.99 -6.42
CA VAL A 5 11.30 -8.39 -6.70
C VAL A 5 12.63 -8.51 -7.41
N LEU A 6 13.52 -9.35 -6.88
CA LEU A 6 14.86 -9.62 -7.42
C LEU A 6 15.69 -8.34 -7.66
N GLY A 7 15.50 -7.30 -6.82
CA GLY A 7 16.21 -6.02 -6.94
C GLY A 7 15.59 -5.02 -7.92
N SER A 8 14.49 -5.36 -8.60
CA SER A 8 13.71 -4.42 -9.41
C SER A 8 12.50 -3.91 -8.62
N THR A 9 12.34 -2.59 -8.52
CA THR A 9 11.21 -1.96 -7.85
C THR A 9 10.23 -1.42 -8.88
N THR A 10 8.97 -1.84 -8.79
CA THR A 10 7.87 -1.31 -9.60
C THR A 10 6.84 -0.64 -8.70
N VAL A 11 6.44 0.58 -9.06
CA VAL A 11 5.37 1.32 -8.38
C VAL A 11 4.04 0.92 -9.00
N LEU A 12 3.09 0.49 -8.17
CA LEU A 12 1.76 0.02 -8.59
C LEU A 12 0.69 1.09 -8.40
N SER A 13 0.74 1.79 -7.27
CA SER A 13 -0.12 2.93 -6.95
C SER A 13 0.65 3.85 -6.01
N ASP A 14 0.79 5.12 -6.32
CA ASP A 14 1.50 6.09 -5.48
C ASP A 14 0.66 7.35 -5.33
N THR A 15 0.41 7.75 -4.08
CA THR A 15 -0.27 9.02 -3.77
C THR A 15 0.63 10.21 -4.05
N GLY A 16 1.95 10.01 -4.12
CA GLY A 16 2.94 11.08 -4.09
C GLY A 16 3.16 11.63 -2.68
N ALA A 17 4.01 12.64 -2.58
CA ALA A 17 4.29 13.34 -1.33
C ALA A 17 3.22 14.40 -1.05
N LEU A 18 2.82 14.53 0.22
CA LEU A 18 1.95 15.61 0.68
C LEU A 18 2.60 16.97 0.36
N SER A 19 1.81 17.88 -0.19
CA SER A 19 2.24 19.24 -0.54
C SER A 19 2.15 20.23 0.63
N GLY A 20 1.48 19.84 1.73
CA GLY A 20 1.32 20.64 2.94
C GLY A 20 0.69 19.87 4.11
N SER A 21 0.51 20.55 5.23
CA SER A 21 -0.03 19.99 6.48
C SER A 21 -1.55 19.86 6.52
N ASP A 22 -2.26 20.14 5.43
CA ASP A 22 -3.71 19.96 5.30
C ASP A 22 -4.01 19.42 3.89
N ASP A 23 -3.32 18.33 3.55
CA ASP A 23 -3.37 17.72 2.23
C ASP A 23 -3.78 16.25 2.36
N ALA A 24 -4.63 15.80 1.44
CA ALA A 24 -5.15 14.46 1.39
C ALA A 24 -4.99 13.92 -0.03
N LEU A 25 -4.07 12.98 -0.19
CA LEU A 25 -3.77 12.36 -1.47
C LEU A 25 -4.34 10.95 -1.50
N GLN A 26 -4.85 10.55 -2.66
CA GLN A 26 -5.43 9.24 -2.87
C GLN A 26 -5.09 8.74 -4.27
N ALA A 27 -4.61 7.49 -4.35
CA ALA A 27 -4.29 6.80 -5.57
C ALA A 27 -4.94 5.41 -5.54
N SER A 28 -5.93 5.22 -6.43
CA SER A 28 -6.65 3.95 -6.55
C SER A 28 -6.53 3.42 -7.96
N GLN A 29 -6.39 2.10 -8.08
CA GLN A 29 -6.34 1.39 -9.35
C GLN A 29 -7.21 0.15 -9.28
N VAL A 30 -7.92 -0.16 -10.36
CA VAL A 30 -8.72 -1.38 -10.45
C VAL A 30 -7.83 -2.62 -10.46
N THR A 31 -6.66 -2.51 -11.07
CA THR A 31 -5.72 -3.62 -11.24
C THR A 31 -4.29 -3.09 -11.23
N GLY A 32 -3.39 -3.84 -10.60
CA GLY A 32 -1.97 -3.56 -10.57
C GLY A 32 -1.21 -4.85 -10.86
N ALA A 33 -0.30 -4.82 -11.83
CA ALA A 33 0.42 -6.00 -12.24
C ALA A 33 1.89 -5.69 -12.52
N VAL A 34 2.75 -6.63 -12.14
CA VAL A 34 4.13 -6.74 -12.61
C VAL A 34 4.21 -8.01 -13.44
N PRO A 35 4.51 -7.92 -14.75
CA PRO A 35 4.54 -9.07 -15.63
C PRO A 35 5.36 -10.24 -15.05
N SER A 36 4.77 -11.43 -15.07
CA SER A 36 5.37 -12.69 -14.58
C SER A 36 5.63 -12.78 -13.08
N VAL A 37 5.28 -11.76 -12.30
CA VAL A 37 5.66 -11.67 -10.88
C VAL A 37 4.46 -11.43 -9.98
N LEU A 38 3.67 -10.38 -10.24
CA LEU A 38 2.60 -9.98 -9.32
C LEU A 38 1.35 -9.55 -10.07
N THR A 39 0.20 -9.92 -9.54
CA THR A 39 -1.09 -9.34 -9.90
C THR A 39 -1.87 -9.04 -8.62
N ALA A 40 -2.55 -7.90 -8.58
CA ALA A 40 -3.45 -7.51 -7.51
C ALA A 40 -4.59 -6.68 -8.10
N GLU A 41 -5.71 -6.65 -7.38
CA GLU A 41 -6.92 -5.95 -7.77
C GLU A 41 -7.32 -4.94 -6.70
N ALA A 42 -8.16 -3.97 -7.06
CA ALA A 42 -8.70 -2.95 -6.16
C ALA A 42 -7.62 -2.31 -5.26
N LEU A 43 -6.51 -1.88 -5.87
CA LEU A 43 -5.44 -1.21 -5.14
C LEU A 43 -5.95 0.16 -4.69
N HIS A 44 -5.79 0.45 -3.42
CA HIS A 44 -6.13 1.72 -2.82
C HIS A 44 -4.96 2.19 -1.97
N ALA A 45 -4.58 3.44 -2.12
CA ALA A 45 -3.61 4.08 -1.27
C ALA A 45 -4.09 5.50 -0.96
N THR A 46 -4.00 5.91 0.29
CA THR A 46 -4.28 7.27 0.73
C THR A 46 -3.25 7.71 1.76
N THR A 47 -2.90 8.98 1.72
CA THR A 47 -2.11 9.64 2.75
C THR A 47 -2.77 10.97 3.05
N ILE A 48 -2.98 11.23 4.34
CA ILE A 48 -3.63 12.44 4.84
C ILE A 48 -2.70 13.09 5.85
N GLY A 49 -2.37 14.34 5.62
CA GLY A 49 -1.67 15.21 6.55
C GLY A 49 -2.63 16.21 7.19
N GLY A 50 -2.52 16.33 8.51
CA GLY A 50 -3.09 17.38 9.33
C GLY A 50 -1.97 18.14 10.09
N PRO A 51 -2.30 19.26 10.74
CA PRO A 51 -1.30 20.10 11.44
C PRO A 51 -0.53 19.34 12.53
N ASP A 52 -1.20 18.41 13.21
CA ASP A 52 -0.63 17.64 14.31
C ASP A 52 -0.66 16.12 14.06
N GLN A 53 -1.00 15.68 12.85
CA GLN A 53 -1.16 14.24 12.57
C GLN A 53 -0.89 13.91 11.10
N ALA A 54 -0.38 12.71 10.85
CA ALA A 54 -0.31 12.15 9.52
C ALA A 54 -0.79 10.71 9.57
N ALA A 55 -1.63 10.32 8.62
CA ALA A 55 -2.11 8.95 8.48
C ALA A 55 -1.95 8.47 7.05
N SER A 56 -1.52 7.23 6.89
CA SER A 56 -1.40 6.55 5.60
C SER A 56 -2.12 5.22 5.67
N GLU A 57 -2.83 4.89 4.59
CA GLU A 57 -3.49 3.62 4.42
C GLU A 57 -3.23 3.11 3.00
N ALA A 58 -2.92 1.83 2.88
CA ALA A 58 -2.80 1.15 1.61
C ALA A 58 -3.46 -0.22 1.71
N SER A 59 -4.33 -0.54 0.75
CA SER A 59 -4.97 -1.85 0.66
C SER A 59 -5.00 -2.37 -0.77
N LEU A 60 -5.08 -3.69 -0.90
CA LEU A 60 -5.31 -4.38 -2.16
C LEU A 60 -6.12 -5.64 -1.92
N ALA A 61 -6.78 -6.11 -2.97
CA ALA A 61 -7.50 -7.37 -3.01
C ALA A 61 -6.83 -8.35 -3.98
N ALA A 62 -7.14 -9.63 -3.81
CA ALA A 62 -6.76 -10.71 -4.72
C ALA A 62 -5.27 -10.70 -5.09
N LEU A 63 -4.40 -10.58 -4.08
CA LEU A 63 -2.95 -10.63 -4.27
C LEU A 63 -2.55 -12.00 -4.79
N ARG A 64 -1.77 -12.01 -5.87
CA ARG A 64 -0.98 -13.16 -6.31
C ARG A 64 0.43 -12.72 -6.61
N LEU A 65 1.38 -13.31 -5.91
CA LEU A 65 2.81 -13.08 -6.06
C LEU A 65 3.49 -14.41 -6.38
N THR A 66 4.27 -14.42 -7.46
CA THR A 66 5.10 -15.55 -7.86
C THR A 66 6.56 -15.17 -7.69
N VAL A 67 7.29 -15.88 -6.83
CA VAL A 67 8.74 -15.68 -6.64
C VAL A 67 9.43 -17.03 -6.77
N ALA A 68 10.38 -17.13 -7.71
CA ALA A 68 11.15 -18.34 -7.97
C ALA A 68 10.28 -19.61 -8.17
N GLY A 69 9.08 -19.46 -8.73
CA GLY A 69 8.12 -20.55 -8.94
C GLY A 69 7.20 -20.86 -7.76
N TYR A 70 7.38 -20.19 -6.60
CA TYR A 70 6.45 -20.29 -5.47
C TYR A 70 5.37 -19.23 -5.58
N GLY A 71 4.10 -19.66 -5.51
CA GLY A 71 2.95 -18.79 -5.47
C GLY A 71 2.55 -18.45 -4.04
N ILE A 72 2.41 -17.17 -3.76
CA ILE A 72 1.87 -16.60 -2.51
C ILE A 72 0.61 -15.84 -2.90
N SER A 73 -0.50 -16.09 -2.21
CA SER A 73 -1.76 -15.39 -2.47
C SER A 73 -2.40 -14.89 -1.18
N ALA A 74 -3.14 -13.79 -1.28
CA ALA A 74 -3.98 -13.30 -0.19
C ALA A 74 -5.27 -12.71 -0.78
N GLY A 75 -6.40 -12.93 -0.12
CA GLY A 75 -7.69 -12.36 -0.51
C GLY A 75 -7.72 -10.85 -0.33
N PHE A 76 -7.15 -10.37 0.78
CA PHE A 76 -7.06 -8.95 1.09
C PHE A 76 -5.81 -8.65 1.91
N VAL A 77 -5.13 -7.56 1.60
CA VAL A 77 -3.98 -7.06 2.37
C VAL A 77 -4.17 -5.57 2.59
N MET A 78 -4.03 -5.14 3.84
CA MET A 78 -4.11 -3.74 4.22
C MET A 78 -2.98 -3.39 5.18
N ALA A 79 -2.35 -2.25 4.96
CA ALA A 79 -1.39 -1.63 5.84
C ALA A 79 -1.88 -0.23 6.21
N ARG A 80 -1.86 0.09 7.50
CA ARG A 80 -2.25 1.40 8.03
C ARG A 80 -1.15 1.90 8.94
N ALA A 81 -0.86 3.19 8.85
CA ALA A 81 0.09 3.85 9.73
C ALA A 81 -0.47 5.22 10.12
N ALA A 82 -0.29 5.60 11.38
CA ALA A 82 -0.66 6.92 11.88
C ALA A 82 0.46 7.44 12.80
N ALA A 83 0.76 8.72 12.67
CA ALA A 83 1.67 9.46 13.52
C ALA A 83 0.95 10.70 14.04
N ILE A 84 1.01 10.95 15.34
CA ILE A 84 0.34 12.07 16.00
C ILE A 84 1.40 12.83 16.81
N LEU A 85 1.43 14.16 16.66
CA LEU A 85 2.33 15.04 17.38
C LEU A 85 2.03 15.00 18.88
N GLY A 86 3.06 14.71 19.68
CA GLY A 86 2.91 14.54 21.13
C GLY A 86 2.27 13.20 21.56
N GLY A 87 1.93 12.33 20.60
CA GLY A 87 1.45 10.97 20.83
C GLY A 87 2.45 9.91 20.35
N GLY A 88 2.05 8.63 20.47
CA GLY A 88 2.77 7.52 19.84
C GLY A 88 2.38 7.38 18.38
N SER A 89 3.32 6.99 17.52
CA SER A 89 3.00 6.46 16.19
C SER A 89 2.55 5.00 16.31
N ALA A 90 1.57 4.62 15.50
CA ALA A 90 1.04 3.27 15.43
C ALA A 90 0.99 2.82 13.96
N GLY A 91 1.16 1.53 13.73
CA GLY A 91 0.99 0.95 12.42
C GLY A 91 0.59 -0.51 12.54
N ASP A 92 -0.35 -0.91 11.69
CA ASP A 92 -0.95 -2.23 11.69
C ASP A 92 -0.99 -2.80 10.28
N THR A 93 -0.95 -4.11 10.18
CA THR A 93 -1.12 -4.83 8.92
C THR A 93 -2.14 -5.93 9.12
N ALA A 94 -3.11 -6.02 8.21
CA ALA A 94 -4.10 -7.07 8.17
C ALA A 94 -3.96 -7.85 6.86
N ILE A 95 -3.95 -9.17 6.97
CA ILE A 95 -3.90 -10.09 5.83
C ILE A 95 -5.06 -11.08 6.03
N ASP A 96 -5.90 -11.22 5.01
CA ASP A 96 -6.99 -12.18 4.99
C ASP A 96 -6.89 -13.10 3.76
N GLY A 97 -7.32 -14.36 3.92
CA GLY A 97 -7.31 -15.37 2.87
C GLY A 97 -5.91 -15.80 2.41
N LEU A 98 -4.96 -15.99 3.35
CA LEU A 98 -3.61 -16.51 3.12
C LEU A 98 -3.58 -18.04 2.97
#